data_AF-B7RK23-F1
#
_entry.id   AF-B7RK23-F1
#
_cell.length_a   1.000
_cell.length_b   1.000
_cell.length_c   1.000
_cell.angle_alpha   90.00
_cell.angle_beta   90.00
_cell.angle_gamma   90.00
#
_symmetry.space_group_name_H-M   'P 1'
#
loop_
_entity.id
_entity.type
_entity.pdbx_description
1 polymer ?
#
loop_
_entity_poly.entity_id
_entity_poly.type
_entity_poly.pdbx_seq_one_letter_code
_entity_poly.pdbx_strand_id
1 'polypeptide(L)'
;MLLLAEREADARVIRCRGEGLGAFVLDSDDPLNAGDACGFRFEGDEKLAKIIDVRVDRNDRNDLLITCDKPPEGKNLTLCYALGHPASDDGMPANRGSLRDGFAHVSATGTRLHRWALPAALPVH
;
A
#
# COMPACT_ATOMS: atom_id res chain seq x y z
N MET A 1 -8.17 4.57 -5.74
CA MET A 1 -8.87 3.83 -4.68
C MET A 1 -8.50 2.36 -4.81
N LEU A 2 -8.15 1.72 -3.70
CA LEU A 2 -7.94 0.27 -3.67
C LEU A 2 -9.30 -0.41 -3.48
N LEU A 3 -9.53 -1.52 -4.20
CA LEU A 3 -10.86 -2.10 -4.39
C LEU A 3 -10.93 -3.57 -3.98
N LEU A 4 -9.87 -4.34 -4.22
CA LEU A 4 -9.86 -5.78 -4.01
C LEU A 4 -8.48 -6.25 -3.57
N ALA A 5 -8.44 -7.22 -2.66
CA ALA A 5 -7.25 -7.94 -2.26
C ALA A 5 -7.51 -9.44 -2.40
N GLU A 6 -6.71 -10.11 -3.22
CA GLU A 6 -6.91 -11.52 -3.58
C GLU A 6 -5.57 -12.26 -3.61
N ARG A 7 -5.59 -13.53 -3.22
CA ARG A 7 -4.39 -14.38 -3.27
C ARG A 7 -4.04 -14.75 -4.70
N GLU A 8 -2.76 -14.65 -5.03
CA GLU A 8 -2.22 -15.24 -6.25
C GLU A 8 -2.04 -16.77 -6.09
N ALA A 9 -1.65 -17.45 -7.18
CA ALA A 9 -1.31 -18.87 -7.15
C ALA A 9 -0.18 -19.19 -6.14
N ASP A 10 0.76 -18.27 -5.94
CA ASP A 10 1.67 -18.30 -4.77
C ASP A 10 0.97 -17.65 -3.59
N ALA A 11 0.61 -18.44 -2.57
CA ALA A 11 -0.13 -18.00 -1.40
C ALA A 11 0.59 -16.93 -0.54
N ARG A 12 1.88 -16.65 -0.81
CA ARG A 12 2.64 -15.55 -0.19
C ARG A 12 2.41 -14.21 -0.87
N VAL A 13 1.79 -14.19 -2.05
CA VAL A 13 1.58 -12.98 -2.83
C VAL A 13 0.10 -12.63 -2.79
N ILE A 14 -0.18 -11.41 -2.34
CA ILE A 14 -1.51 -10.80 -2.42
C ILE A 14 -1.50 -9.80 -3.57
N ARG A 15 -2.41 -9.98 -4.53
CA ARG A 15 -2.71 -8.97 -5.53
C ARG A 15 -3.68 -7.98 -4.92
N CYS A 16 -3.30 -6.71 -4.92
CA CYS A 16 -4.20 -5.62 -4.55
C CYS A 16 -4.53 -4.80 -5.78
N ARG A 17 -5.80 -4.84 -6.18
CA ARG A 17 -6.31 -4.13 -7.35
C ARG A 17 -6.98 -2.83 -6.92
N GLY A 18 -6.82 -1.79 -7.73
CA GLY A 18 -7.56 -0.56 -7.55
C GLY A 18 -7.86 0.16 -8.85
N GLU A 19 -8.20 1.43 -8.72
CA GLU A 19 -8.43 2.34 -9.83
C GLU A 19 -7.90 3.73 -9.48
N GLY A 20 -7.23 4.38 -10.43
CA GLY A 20 -6.73 5.74 -10.30
C GLY A 20 -6.92 6.50 -11.61
N LEU A 21 -6.84 7.83 -11.53
CA LEU A 21 -6.86 8.68 -12.73
C LEU A 21 -5.58 8.50 -13.58
N GLY A 22 -4.48 8.07 -12.97
CA GLY A 22 -3.25 7.66 -13.63
C GLY A 22 -2.81 6.25 -13.23
N ALA A 23 -1.72 5.77 -13.83
CA ALA A 23 -1.05 4.54 -13.40
C ALA A 23 -0.59 4.66 -11.95
N PHE A 24 -0.57 3.55 -11.22
CA PHE A 24 -0.03 3.50 -9.88
C PHE A 24 1.47 3.75 -9.88
N VAL A 25 1.90 4.51 -8.89
CA VAL A 25 3.31 4.78 -8.60
C VAL A 25 3.51 4.60 -7.11
N LEU A 26 4.48 3.75 -6.75
CA LEU A 26 5.04 3.71 -5.41
C LEU A 26 6.18 4.74 -5.36
N ASP A 27 6.07 5.72 -4.49
CA ASP A 27 7.07 6.78 -4.39
C ASP A 27 8.31 6.28 -3.65
N SER A 28 9.42 6.14 -4.38
CA SER A 28 10.71 5.68 -3.82
C SER A 28 11.38 6.70 -2.92
N ASP A 29 11.01 7.98 -3.02
CA ASP A 29 11.54 9.03 -2.14
C ASP A 29 10.89 8.97 -0.74
N ASP A 30 9.81 8.18 -0.60
CA ASP A 30 9.02 7.98 0.61
C ASP A 30 8.85 9.25 1.47
N PRO A 31 8.25 10.32 0.90
CA PRO A 31 8.21 11.63 1.56
C PRO A 31 7.36 11.65 2.83
N LEU A 32 6.54 10.62 3.06
CA LEU A 32 5.73 10.46 4.27
C LEU A 32 6.33 9.46 5.27
N ASN A 33 7.49 8.87 4.96
CA ASN A 33 8.14 7.83 5.77
C ASN A 33 7.18 6.66 6.09
N ALA A 34 6.57 6.08 5.04
CA ALA A 34 5.67 4.93 5.09
C ALA A 34 6.41 3.60 5.24
N GLY A 35 7.72 3.58 5.04
CA GLY A 35 8.60 2.43 5.24
C GLY A 35 8.52 1.38 4.12
N ASP A 36 9.25 0.29 4.30
CA ASP A 36 9.47 -0.75 3.28
C ASP A 36 8.17 -1.42 2.78
N ALA A 37 7.15 -1.49 3.65
CA ALA A 37 5.84 -2.02 3.28
C ALA A 37 4.96 -0.98 2.56
N CYS A 38 5.47 0.22 2.26
CA CYS A 38 4.75 1.25 1.50
C CYS A 38 3.43 1.69 2.15
N GLY A 39 3.30 1.53 3.48
CA GLY A 39 2.08 1.79 4.23
C GLY A 39 1.10 0.61 4.32
N PHE A 40 1.41 -0.54 3.72
CA PHE A 40 0.62 -1.76 3.83
C PHE A 40 0.89 -2.51 5.14
N ARG A 41 -0.15 -3.19 5.65
CA ARG A 41 -0.06 -4.15 6.75
C ARG A 41 -1.21 -5.14 6.71
N PHE A 42 -1.10 -6.22 7.47
CA PHE A 42 -2.23 -7.11 7.72
C PHE A 42 -2.84 -6.88 9.10
N GLU A 43 -4.16 -6.99 9.16
CA GLU A 43 -4.93 -7.21 10.40
C GLU A 43 -5.55 -8.60 10.36
N GLY A 44 -5.64 -9.24 11.52
CA GLY A 44 -6.20 -10.59 11.63
C GLY A 44 -5.31 -11.71 11.08
N ASP A 45 -4.03 -11.43 10.81
CA ASP A 45 -3.05 -12.46 10.43
C ASP A 45 -2.52 -13.20 11.67
N GLU A 46 -2.80 -14.51 11.72
CA GLU A 46 -2.39 -15.43 12.77
C GLU A 46 -0.98 -15.99 12.54
N LYS A 47 -0.41 -15.84 11.34
CA LYS A 47 0.93 -16.33 10.98
C LYS A 47 2.02 -15.28 11.14
N LEU A 48 1.65 -14.03 11.38
CA LEU A 48 2.57 -12.90 11.50
C LEU A 48 3.53 -12.85 10.31
N ALA A 49 2.97 -12.96 9.10
CA ALA A 49 3.67 -12.77 7.86
C ALA A 49 4.16 -11.33 7.75
N LYS A 50 5.37 -11.18 7.22
CA LYS A 50 5.97 -9.87 6.96
C LYS A 50 5.86 -9.56 5.48
N ILE A 51 5.40 -8.37 5.15
CA ILE A 51 5.50 -7.83 3.80
C ILE A 51 6.98 -7.51 3.56
N ILE A 52 7.55 -8.14 2.53
CA ILE A 52 8.97 -8.00 2.17
C ILE A 52 9.18 -7.29 0.83
N ASP A 53 8.14 -7.17 0.02
CA ASP A 53 8.17 -6.44 -1.25
C ASP A 53 6.77 -5.95 -1.60
N VAL A 54 6.70 -4.73 -2.15
CA VAL A 54 5.49 -4.14 -2.72
C VAL A 54 5.87 -3.53 -4.05
N ARG A 55 5.18 -3.93 -5.12
CA ARG A 55 5.47 -3.44 -6.47
C ARG A 55 4.21 -3.29 -7.31
N VAL A 56 4.25 -2.38 -8.28
CA VAL A 56 3.24 -2.28 -9.33
C VAL A 56 3.42 -3.45 -10.30
N ASP A 57 2.32 -4.11 -10.67
CA ASP A 57 2.36 -5.18 -11.67
C ASP A 57 2.76 -4.59 -13.03
N ARG A 58 3.63 -5.31 -13.75
CA ARG A 58 4.07 -4.93 -15.09
C ARG A 58 2.98 -5.20 -16.14
N ASN A 59 2.04 -6.10 -15.83
CA ASN A 59 0.96 -6.48 -16.73
C ASN A 59 -0.28 -5.61 -16.57
N ASP A 60 -0.47 -4.99 -15.40
CA ASP A 60 -1.58 -4.10 -15.13
C ASP A 60 -1.14 -2.92 -14.24
N ARG A 61 -1.28 -1.71 -14.78
CA ARG A 61 -0.87 -0.45 -14.14
C ARG A 61 -1.66 -0.10 -12.87
N ASN A 62 -2.75 -0.81 -12.60
CA ASN A 62 -3.64 -0.58 -11.46
C ASN A 62 -3.61 -1.74 -10.45
N ASP A 63 -2.70 -2.70 -10.65
CA ASP A 63 -2.49 -3.80 -9.72
C ASP A 63 -1.15 -3.63 -8.97
N LEU A 64 -1.18 -4.00 -7.70
CA LEU A 64 -0.02 -4.14 -6.85
C LEU A 64 0.17 -5.60 -6.48
N LEU A 65 1.43 -6.04 -6.43
CA LEU A 65 1.81 -7.34 -5.89
C LEU A 65 2.51 -7.11 -4.56
N ILE A 66 1.93 -7.66 -3.50
CA ILE A 66 2.41 -7.57 -2.13
C ILE A 66 2.94 -8.94 -1.75
N THR A 67 4.27 -9.05 -1.67
CA THR A 67 4.96 -10.31 -1.40
C THR A 67 5.28 -10.41 0.08
N CYS A 68 4.95 -11.56 0.66
CA CYS A 68 5.21 -11.87 2.06
C CYS A 68 6.33 -12.92 2.21
N ASP A 69 6.98 -12.95 3.36
CA ASP A 69 7.97 -13.98 3.71
C ASP A 69 7.36 -15.39 3.79
N LYS A 70 6.12 -15.47 4.29
CA LYS A 70 5.28 -16.66 4.40
C LYS A 70 3.82 -16.32 4.09
N PRO A 71 2.95 -17.30 3.80
CA PRO A 71 1.54 -17.01 3.56
C PRO A 71 0.88 -16.37 4.80
N PRO A 72 0.27 -15.18 4.68
CA PRO A 72 -0.58 -14.67 5.74
C PRO A 72 -1.85 -15.54 5.85
N GLU A 73 -2.35 -15.81 7.03
CA GLU A 73 -3.57 -16.62 7.25
C GLU A 73 -4.38 -16.11 8.43
N GLY A 74 -5.69 -16.29 8.40
CA GLY A 74 -6.56 -15.94 9.53
C GLY A 74 -8.01 -15.77 9.06
N LYS A 75 -8.95 -15.98 9.98
CA LYS A 75 -10.40 -15.99 9.64
C LYS A 75 -10.91 -14.64 9.10
N ASN A 76 -10.30 -13.53 9.54
CA ASN A 76 -10.68 -12.17 9.16
C ASN A 76 -9.48 -11.40 8.58
N LEU A 77 -8.63 -12.09 7.81
CA LEU A 77 -7.43 -11.49 7.24
C LEU A 77 -7.80 -10.28 6.37
N THR A 78 -7.27 -9.11 6.74
CA THR A 78 -7.56 -7.83 6.09
C THR A 78 -6.25 -7.16 5.72
N LEU A 79 -6.10 -6.77 4.46
CA LEU A 79 -5.01 -5.93 3.98
C LEU A 79 -5.39 -4.47 4.21
N CYS A 80 -4.62 -3.78 5.06
CA CYS A 80 -4.80 -2.35 5.34
C CYS A 80 -3.73 -1.54 4.61
N TYR A 81 -4.11 -0.40 4.02
CA TYR A 81 -3.22 0.58 3.43
C TYR A 81 -3.40 1.92 4.12
N ALA A 82 -2.31 2.54 4.58
CA ALA A 82 -2.31 3.85 5.24
C ALA A 82 -3.39 3.95 6.32
N LEU A 83 -3.60 2.87 7.09
CA LEU A 83 -4.66 2.78 8.09
C LEU A 83 -4.16 2.06 9.36
N GLY A 84 -4.53 2.61 10.52
CA GLY A 84 -4.23 2.07 11.83
C GLY A 84 -2.77 2.19 12.26
N HIS A 85 -1.92 2.90 11.49
CA HIS A 85 -0.52 3.11 11.84
C HIS A 85 -0.40 4.05 13.05
N PRO A 86 0.50 3.77 14.01
CA PRO A 86 0.66 4.61 15.19
C PRO A 86 1.16 6.02 14.80
N ALA A 87 0.91 6.99 15.68
CA ALA A 87 1.62 8.25 15.62
C ALA A 87 3.13 8.00 15.83
N SER A 88 3.97 8.87 15.28
CA SER A 88 5.41 8.80 15.51
C SER A 88 5.99 10.19 15.73
N ASP A 89 7.21 10.23 16.28
CA ASP A 89 7.89 11.46 16.69
C ASP A 89 8.78 12.07 15.57
N ASP A 90 8.74 11.52 14.36
CA ASP A 90 9.55 11.99 13.22
C ASP A 90 8.95 13.20 12.48
N GLY A 91 7.84 13.75 12.98
CA GLY A 91 7.15 14.90 12.40
C GLY A 91 6.20 14.57 11.24
N MET A 92 6.08 13.30 10.83
CA MET A 92 5.13 12.86 9.80
C MET A 92 3.79 12.39 10.44
N PRO A 93 2.65 12.54 9.75
CA PRO A 93 1.34 12.16 10.30
C PRO A 93 1.24 10.64 10.53
N ALA A 94 0.33 10.18 11.39
CA ALA A 94 -0.07 8.77 11.41
C ALA A 94 -0.68 8.35 10.06
N ASN A 95 -0.90 7.05 9.83
CA ASN A 95 -1.62 6.55 8.63
C ASN A 95 -0.94 6.92 7.31
N ARG A 96 0.31 6.49 7.14
CA ARG A 96 1.17 6.83 6.00
C ARG A 96 1.09 5.79 4.90
N GLY A 97 1.30 6.22 3.67
CA GLY A 97 1.47 5.33 2.53
C GLY A 97 2.24 6.01 1.42
N SER A 98 2.83 5.21 0.53
CA SER A 98 3.66 5.70 -0.57
C SER A 98 3.00 5.54 -1.94
N LEU A 99 1.76 5.06 -1.99
CA LEU A 99 1.02 4.87 -3.24
C LEU A 99 0.36 6.18 -3.69
N ARG A 100 0.66 6.56 -4.92
CA ARG A 100 0.07 7.71 -5.63
C ARG A 100 -0.13 7.38 -7.10
N ASP A 101 -0.54 8.37 -7.89
CA ASP A 101 -0.44 8.31 -9.34
C ASP A 101 0.64 9.26 -9.90
N GLY A 102 0.65 9.43 -11.22
CA GLY A 102 1.59 10.31 -11.92
C GLY A 102 1.29 11.81 -11.79
N PHE A 103 0.19 12.21 -11.16
CA PHE A 103 -0.10 13.64 -10.98
C PHE A 103 0.92 14.29 -10.06
N ALA A 104 1.50 15.39 -10.53
CA ALA A 104 2.36 16.26 -9.75
C ALA A 104 2.09 17.72 -10.12
N HIS A 105 2.11 18.60 -9.11
CA HIS A 105 1.98 20.05 -9.30
C HIS A 105 2.91 20.78 -8.34
N VAL A 106 3.59 21.83 -8.79
CA VAL A 106 4.39 22.68 -7.90
C VAL A 106 3.47 23.76 -7.35
N SER A 107 3.30 23.80 -6.02
CA SER A 107 2.48 24.80 -5.34
C SER A 107 3.10 26.20 -5.45
N ALA A 108 2.33 27.23 -5.06
CA ALA A 108 2.83 28.60 -4.94
C ALA A 108 4.01 28.74 -3.96
N THR A 109 4.18 27.80 -3.02
CA THR A 109 5.30 27.76 -2.05
C THR A 109 6.49 26.94 -2.55
N GLY A 110 6.46 26.43 -3.78
CA GLY A 110 7.50 25.57 -4.35
C GLY A 110 7.42 24.10 -3.92
N THR A 111 6.44 23.72 -3.10
CA THR A 111 6.24 22.35 -2.65
C THR A 111 5.61 21.52 -3.76
N ARG A 112 6.16 20.34 -4.05
CA ARG A 112 5.55 19.40 -4.99
C ARG A 112 4.37 18.70 -4.32
N LEU A 113 3.19 18.85 -4.91
CA LEU A 113 1.96 18.19 -4.52
C LEU A 113 1.75 16.94 -5.37
N HIS A 114 1.30 15.88 -4.72
CA HIS A 114 0.93 14.61 -5.35
C HIS A 114 -0.50 14.24 -5.01
N ARG A 115 -1.11 13.41 -5.85
CA ARG A 115 -2.40 12.79 -5.56
C ARG A 115 -2.16 11.39 -5.00
N TRP A 116 -2.29 11.27 -3.69
CA TRP A 116 -2.08 10.03 -2.95
C TRP A 116 -3.33 9.13 -2.99
N ALA A 117 -3.10 7.82 -2.89
CA ALA A 117 -4.17 6.88 -2.65
C ALA A 117 -4.79 7.12 -1.26
N LEU A 118 -6.10 6.95 -1.16
CA LEU A 118 -6.83 7.03 0.10
C LEU A 118 -6.57 5.77 0.96
N PRO A 119 -6.64 5.87 2.30
CA PRO A 119 -6.62 4.72 3.19
C PRO A 119 -7.68 3.68 2.82
N ALA A 120 -7.35 2.40 3.01
CA ALA A 120 -8.24 1.30 2.72
C ALA A 120 -8.04 0.13 3.69
N ALA A 121 -9.09 -0.65 3.91
CA ALA A 121 -9.06 -1.94 4.57
C ALA A 121 -9.84 -2.93 3.70
N LEU A 122 -9.14 -3.93 3.17
CA LEU A 122 -9.68 -4.88 2.19
C LEU A 122 -9.59 -6.30 2.75
N PRO A 123 -10.72 -7.01 2.89
CA PRO A 123 -10.70 -8.44 3.16
C PRO A 123 -9.86 -9.16 2.09
N VAL A 124 -9.02 -10.10 2.51
CA VAL A 124 -8.21 -10.91 1.60
C VAL A 124 -8.98 -12.17 1.23
N HIS A 125 -9.26 -12.34 -0.07
CA HIS A 125 -9.97 -13.48 -0.63
C HIS A 125 -9.02 -14.53 -1.21
#